data_AF-A0A4Q3SUT3-F1
#
_entry.id   AF-A0A4Q3SUT3-F1
#
_cell.length_a   1.000
_cell.length_b   1.000
_cell.length_c   1.000
_cell.angle_alpha   90.00
_cell.angle_beta   90.00
_cell.angle_gamma   90.00
#
_symmetry.space_group_name_H-M   'P 1'
#
loop_
_entity.id
_entity.type
_entity.pdbx_description
1 polymer ?
#
loop_
_entity_poly.entity_id
_entity_poly.type
_entity_poly.pdbx_seq_one_letter_code
_entity_poly.pdbx_strand_id
1 'polypeptide(L)' 'MNWYLSKLVYQIICGDGNHTPQFDEQLRLIQASDDTVAFAKARSFGYREEEVFLNQKQSLV' A
#
# COMPACT_ATOMS: atom_id res chain seq x y z
N MET A 1 11.51 -0.45 22.94
CA MET A 1 10.45 -0.21 21.94
C MET A 1 11.02 0.78 20.94
N ASN A 2 11.19 0.39 19.69
CA ASN A 2 11.91 1.16 18.68
C ASN A 2 10.95 1.65 17.59
N TRP A 3 11.36 2.70 16.88
CA TRP A 3 10.68 3.18 15.68
C TRP A 3 11.37 2.64 14.44
N TYR A 4 10.59 2.11 13.52
CA TYR A 4 11.03 1.57 12.23
C TYR A 4 10.37 2.36 11.11
N LEU A 5 11.16 2.79 10.14
CA LEU A 5 10.62 3.34 8.90
C LEU A 5 10.29 2.19 7.95
N SER A 6 9.02 2.06 7.58
CA SER A 6 8.54 1.09 6.60
C SER A 6 8.10 1.83 5.33
N LYS A 7 8.49 1.30 4.17
CA LYS A 7 8.00 1.75 2.87
C LYS A 7 7.01 0.71 2.33
N LEU A 8 5.76 1.12 2.15
CA LEU A 8 4.73 0.34 1.47
C LEU A 8 4.71 0.77 0.01
N VAL A 9 4.68 -0.19 -0.91
CA VAL A 9 4.65 0.05 -2.35
C VAL A 9 3.49 -0.76 -2.92
N TYR A 10 2.50 -0.07 -3.45
CA TYR A 10 1.29 -0.66 -4.01
C TYR A 10 1.37 -0.58 -5.53
N GLN A 11 1.12 -1.70 -6.22
CA GLN A 11 0.96 -1.65 -7.67
C GLN A 11 -0.45 -1.16 -8.00
N ILE A 12 -0.53 -0.10 -8.77
CA ILE A 12 -1.79 0.39 -9.31
C ILE A 12 -2.16 -0.50 -10.49
N ILE A 13 -3.33 -1.15 -10.42
CA ILE A 13 -3.87 -1.98 -11.50
C ILE A 13 -5.21 -1.37 -11.94
N CYS A 14 -5.28 -0.94 -13.20
CA CYS A 14 -6.44 -0.32 -13.82
C CYS A 14 -6.97 -1.22 -14.96
N GLY A 15 -8.29 -1.38 -15.05
CA GLY A 15 -8.94 -2.16 -16.11
C GLY A 15 -8.51 -3.63 -16.11
N ASP A 16 -8.12 -4.12 -17.27
CA ASP A 16 -7.58 -5.45 -17.55
C ASP A 16 -6.09 -5.61 -17.19
N GLY A 17 -5.47 -4.56 -16.62
CA GLY A 17 -4.08 -4.59 -16.13
C GLY A 17 -3.01 -4.54 -17.22
N ASN A 18 -3.41 -4.39 -18.49
CA ASN A 18 -2.50 -4.31 -19.63
C ASN A 18 -2.02 -2.87 -19.89
N HIS A 19 -1.49 -2.23 -18.86
CA HIS A 19 -0.88 -0.90 -18.94
C HIS A 19 0.51 -0.93 -18.32
N THR A 20 1.30 0.11 -18.57
CA THR A 20 2.60 0.29 -17.91
C THR A 20 2.41 0.22 -16.39
N PRO A 21 3.17 -0.63 -15.68
CA PRO A 21 3.08 -0.72 -14.22
C PRO A 21 3.30 0.64 -13.57
N GLN A 22 2.39 1.01 -12.69
CA GLN A 22 2.47 2.23 -11.89
C GLN A 22 2.40 1.84 -10.43
N PHE A 23 3.04 2.62 -9.56
CA PHE A 23 3.11 2.32 -8.14
C PHE A 23 2.77 3.55 -7.31
N ASP A 24 2.01 3.34 -6.23
CA ASP A 24 1.86 4.31 -5.15
C ASP A 24 2.77 3.90 -3.99
N GLU A 25 3.44 4.88 -3.38
CA GLU A 25 4.40 4.66 -2.31
C GLU A 25 3.99 5.40 -1.05
N GLN A 26 4.04 4.71 0.09
CA GLN A 26 3.72 5.30 1.38
C GLN A 26 4.82 4.99 2.42
N LEU A 27 5.31 6.03 3.08
CA LEU A 27 6.24 5.91 4.19
C LEU A 27 5.49 5.92 5.52
N ARG A 28 5.83 4.99 6.41
CA ARG A 28 5.20 4.86 7.73
C ARG A 28 6.22 4.63 8.83
N LEU A 29 6.02 5.32 9.95
CA LEU A 29 6.70 5.01 11.20
C LEU A 29 5.91 3.95 11.95
N ILE A 30 6.57 2.83 12.27
CA ILE A 30 5.98 1.72 12.99
C ILE A 30 6.74 1.50 14.29
N GLN A 31 6.01 1.51 15.39
CA GLN A 31 6.57 1.18 16.69
C GLN A 31 6.51 -0.34 16.93
N ALA A 32 7.64 -0.96 17.25
CA ALA A 32 7.73 -2.40 17.49
C ALA A 32 8.84 -2.75 18.49
N SER A 33 8.83 -4.00 18.97
CA SER A 33 9.90 -4.57 19.79
C SER A 33 11.17 -4.81 18.99
N ASP A 34 11.01 -5.27 17.75
CA ASP A 34 12.04 -5.71 16.83
C ASP A 34 11.58 -5.50 15.37
N ASP A 35 12.49 -5.76 14.43
CA ASP A 35 12.27 -5.61 12.99
C ASP A 35 11.24 -6.60 12.44
N THR A 36 11.21 -7.83 12.97
CA THR A 36 10.26 -8.87 12.56
C THR A 36 8.82 -8.46 12.89
N VAL A 37 8.59 -7.93 14.09
CA VAL A 37 7.30 -7.40 14.51
C VAL A 37 6.94 -6.13 13.73
N ALA A 38 7.91 -5.26 13.45
CA ALA A 38 7.68 -4.08 12.60
C ALA A 38 7.23 -4.48 11.19
N PHE A 39 7.89 -5.47 10.59
CA PHE A 39 7.56 -5.99 9.26
C PHE A 39 6.16 -6.62 9.22
N ALA A 40 5.82 -7.45 10.20
CA ALA A 40 4.48 -8.04 10.29
C ALA A 40 3.38 -6.98 10.40
N LYS A 41 3.61 -5.93 11.21
CA LYS A 41 2.69 -4.78 11.31
C LYS A 41 2.59 -4.01 10.00
N ALA A 42 3.72 -3.70 9.36
CA ALA A 42 3.76 -3.02 8.06
C ALA A 42 2.93 -3.77 7.01
N ARG A 43 3.12 -5.09 6.94
CA ARG A 43 2.39 -5.96 6.01
C ARG A 43 0.89 -5.99 6.30
N SER A 44 0.51 -6.04 7.58
CA SER A 44 -0.90 -5.95 7.98
C SER A 44 -1.53 -4.60 7.61
N PHE A 45 -0.80 -3.49 7.71
CA PHE A 45 -1.27 -2.19 7.23
C PHE A 45 -1.44 -2.20 5.72
N GLY A 46 -0.45 -2.72 4.99
CA GLY A 46 -0.49 -2.88 3.54
C GLY A 46 -1.77 -3.57 3.06
N TYR A 47 -2.07 -4.75 3.59
CA TYR A 47 -3.27 -5.49 3.17
C TYR A 47 -4.59 -4.81 3.51
N ARG A 48 -4.65 -4.07 4.63
CA ARG A 48 -5.88 -3.40 5.07
C ARG A 48 -6.19 -2.18 4.22
N GLU A 49 -5.16 -1.54 3.68
CA GLU A 49 -5.24 -0.27 2.97
C GLU A 49 -5.06 -0.43 1.47
N GLU A 50 -4.94 -1.67 0.99
CA GLU A 50 -5.12 -1.96 -0.43
C GLU A 50 -6.54 -1.56 -0.84
N GLU A 51 -6.64 -0.48 -1.61
CA GLU A 51 -7.92 0.04 -2.09
C GLU A 51 -8.26 -0.58 -3.45
N VAL A 52 -9.49 -1.08 -3.58
CA VAL A 52 -10.07 -1.40 -4.89
C VAL A 52 -10.90 -0.20 -5.33
N PHE A 53 -10.33 0.64 -6.18
CA PHE A 53 -11.08 1.74 -6.79
C PHE A 53 -11.88 1.23 -7.99
N LEU A 54 -13.16 0.94 -7.77
CA LEU A 54 -14.10 0.70 -8.86
C LEU A 54 -14.49 2.05 -9.46
N ASN A 55 -14.08 2.31 -10.70
CA ASN A 55 -14.58 3.45 -11.48
C ASN A 55 -16.10 3.32 -11.64
N GLN A 56 -16.88 3.83 -10.69
CA GLN A 56 -18.31 4.01 -10.83
C GLN A 56 -18.52 5.15 -11.83
N LYS A 57 -18.78 4.74 -13.06
CA LYS A 57 -19.01 5.57 -14.24
C LYS A 57 -20.06 6.67 -13.98
N GLN A 58 -19.63 7.92 -13.76
CA GLN A 58 -20.32 9.17 -14.13
C GLN A 58 -19.38 10.34 -13.75
N SER A 59 -18.51 10.85 -14.60
CA SER A 59 -18.79 11.41 -15.91
C SER A 59 -17.51 11.49 -16.75
N LEU A 60 -17.70 11.58 -18.07
CA LEU A 60 -16.69 11.90 -19.06
C LEU A 60 -15.92 13.16 -18.65
N VAL A 61 -14.59 13.09 -18.66
CA VAL A 61 -13.72 14.25 -18.87
C VAL A 61 -13.06 14.06 -20.23
#